data_AF-K4QUY4-F1
#
_entry.id   AF-K4QUY4-F1
#
_cell.length_a   1.000
_cell.length_b   1.000
_cell.length_c   1.000
_cell.angle_alpha   90.00
_cell.angle_beta   90.00
_cell.angle_gamma   90.00
#
_symmetry.space_group_name_H-M   'P 1'
#
loop_
_entity.id
_entity.type
_entity.pdbx_description
1 polymer ?
#
loop_
_entity_poly.entity_id
_entity_poly.type
_entity_poly.pdbx_seq_one_letter_code
_entity_poly.pdbx_strand_id
1 'polypeptide(L)' 'MVMDKELAMDAAAAARHARFGKLPERIRFEDMTEEVEGEPGGGVNATYNPEGSWKHYSCLALDLGL' A
#
# COMPACT_ATOMS: atom_id res chain seq x y z
N MET A 1 20.00 -21.97 22.14
CA MET A 1 19.91 -20.71 21.36
C MET A 1 18.86 -20.71 20.25
N VAL A 2 18.55 -21.85 19.58
CA VAL A 2 17.38 -21.91 18.67
C VAL A 2 16.06 -21.87 19.47
N MET A 3 15.99 -22.63 20.55
CA MET A 3 14.80 -22.73 21.42
C MET A 3 14.42 -21.40 22.10
N ASP A 4 15.41 -20.59 22.48
CA ASP A 4 15.19 -19.26 23.09
C ASP A 4 14.55 -18.26 22.12
N LYS A 5 14.88 -18.39 20.82
CA LYS A 5 14.36 -17.53 19.76
C LYS A 5 12.92 -17.90 19.40
N GLU A 6 12.60 -19.19 19.40
CA GLU A 6 11.23 -19.69 19.20
C GLU A 6 10.30 -19.21 20.32
N LEU A 7 10.75 -19.26 21.58
CA LEU A 7 9.98 -18.78 22.73
C LEU A 7 9.78 -17.26 22.69
N ALA A 8 10.80 -16.51 22.26
CA ALA A 8 10.67 -15.06 22.06
C ALA A 8 9.70 -14.71 20.91
N MET A 9 9.69 -15.49 19.82
CA MET A 9 8.74 -15.33 18.71
C MET A 9 7.30 -15.62 19.14
N ASP A 10 7.10 -16.66 19.96
CA ASP A 10 5.79 -17.02 20.52
C ASP A 10 5.25 -15.91 21.44
N ALA A 11 6.08 -15.37 22.33
CA ALA A 11 5.71 -14.24 23.18
C ALA A 11 5.33 -12.99 22.36
N ALA A 12 6.07 -12.68 21.29
CA ALA A 12 5.73 -11.60 20.39
C ALA A 12 4.42 -11.85 19.62
N ALA A 13 4.14 -13.10 19.24
CA ALA A 13 2.88 -13.48 18.60
C ALA A 13 1.70 -13.35 19.58
N ALA A 14 1.85 -13.81 20.82
CA ALA A 14 0.85 -13.67 21.87
C ALA A 14 0.52 -12.19 22.16
N ALA A 15 1.53 -11.32 22.22
CA ALA A 15 1.34 -9.88 22.38
C ALA A 15 0.55 -9.27 21.21
N ARG A 16 0.81 -9.70 19.96
CA ARG A 16 0.03 -9.26 18.80
C ARG A 16 -1.42 -9.75 18.88
N HIS A 17 -1.66 -11.01 19.22
CA HIS A 17 -3.01 -11.54 19.36
C HIS A 17 -3.80 -10.88 20.49
N ALA A 18 -3.17 -10.57 21.61
CA ALA A 18 -3.82 -9.82 22.69
C ALA A 18 -4.20 -8.39 22.26
N ARG A 19 -3.37 -7.76 21.41
CA ARG A 19 -3.57 -6.38 20.94
C ARG A 19 -4.57 -6.27 19.79
N PHE A 20 -4.57 -7.23 18.87
CA PHE A 20 -5.34 -7.18 17.62
C PHE A 20 -6.45 -8.23 17.51
N GLY A 21 -6.52 -9.18 18.45
CA GLY A 21 -7.50 -10.25 18.43
C GLY A 21 -7.26 -11.27 17.32
N LYS A 22 -8.36 -11.79 16.77
CA LYS A 22 -8.37 -12.73 15.64
C LYS A 22 -8.80 -12.02 14.37
N LEU A 23 -8.32 -12.51 13.23
CA LEU A 23 -8.79 -12.02 11.93
C LEU A 23 -10.29 -12.31 11.79
N PRO A 24 -11.10 -11.34 11.31
CA PRO A 24 -12.48 -11.58 10.94
C PRO A 24 -12.61 -12.62 9.82
N GLU A 25 -13.84 -13.07 9.56
CA GLU A 25 -14.12 -13.91 8.39
C GLU A 25 -13.74 -13.19 7.09
N ARG A 26 -13.32 -13.97 6.09
CA ARG A 26 -12.91 -13.42 4.81
C ARG A 26 -14.12 -12.84 4.08
N ILE A 27 -14.02 -11.56 3.74
CA ILE A 27 -15.00 -10.84 2.94
C ILE A 27 -14.89 -11.31 1.48
N ARG A 28 -16.02 -11.40 0.76
CA ARG A 28 -16.01 -11.72 -0.67
C ARG A 28 -15.29 -10.60 -1.42
N PHE A 29 -14.60 -10.94 -2.51
CA PHE A 29 -13.77 -9.97 -3.24
C PHE A 29 -14.61 -8.80 -3.78
N GLU A 30 -15.79 -9.12 -4.29
CA GLU A 30 -16.80 -8.18 -4.75
C GLU A 30 -17.29 -7.18 -3.69
N ASP A 31 -17.21 -7.55 -2.41
CA ASP A 31 -17.61 -6.66 -1.30
C ASP A 31 -16.41 -5.82 -0.79
N MET A 32 -15.20 -5.99 -1.37
CA MET A 32 -13.99 -5.25 -0.99
C MET A 32 -13.79 -3.95 -1.79
N THR A 33 -14.63 -3.69 -2.80
CA THR A 33 -14.47 -2.55 -3.72
C THR A 33 -15.75 -1.75 -3.82
N GLU A 34 -15.64 -0.43 -3.85
CA GLU A 34 -16.74 0.48 -4.16
C GLU A 34 -16.60 0.96 -5.61
N GLU A 35 -17.67 0.88 -6.38
CA GLU A 35 -17.71 1.42 -7.74
C GLU A 35 -17.91 2.94 -7.69
N VAL A 36 -17.02 3.67 -8.33
CA VAL A 36 -17.15 5.12 -8.54
C VAL A 36 -17.28 5.38 -10.04
N GLU A 37 -18.06 6.41 -10.41
CA GLU A 37 -18.14 6.83 -11.81
C GLU A 37 -16.74 7.20 -12.29
N GLY A 38 -16.23 6.45 -13.27
CA GLY A 38 -14.96 6.78 -13.90
C GLY A 38 -15.12 8.07 -14.69
N GLU A 39 -14.24 9.05 -14.45
CA GLU A 39 -14.19 10.22 -15.33
C GLU A 39 -13.94 9.75 -16.77
N PRO A 40 -14.66 10.30 -17.77
CA PRO A 40 -14.39 10.02 -19.17
C PRO A 40 -12.91 10.30 -19.47
N GLY A 41 -12.18 9.25 -19.86
CA GLY A 41 -10.74 9.33 -20.06
C GLY A 41 -10.31 10.48 -20.97
N GLY A 42 -9.59 11.44 -20.40
CA GLY A 42 -8.45 12.09 -21.07
C GLY A 42 -8.75 13.12 -22.15
N GLY A 43 -9.88 13.82 -22.09
CA GLY A 43 -10.25 14.85 -23.08
C GLY A 43 -9.76 16.27 -22.84
N VAL A 44 -8.76 16.53 -21.97
CA VAL A 44 -8.19 17.90 -21.78
C VAL A 44 -6.67 17.90 -21.55
N ASN A 45 -6.06 16.77 -21.16
CA ASN A 45 -4.62 16.66 -20.90
C ASN A 45 -3.77 16.14 -22.09
N ALA A 46 -4.36 16.01 -23.28
CA ALA A 46 -3.65 15.54 -24.47
C ALA A 46 -2.81 16.62 -25.18
N THR A 47 -2.71 17.84 -24.62
CA THR A 47 -1.72 18.82 -25.09
C THR A 47 -0.43 18.61 -24.30
N TYR A 48 0.55 17.98 -24.94
CA TYR A 48 1.90 17.84 -24.40
C TYR A 48 2.42 19.21 -23.90
N ASN A 49 2.52 19.36 -22.58
CA ASN A 49 3.07 20.54 -21.93
C ASN A 49 4.50 20.25 -21.47
N PRO A 50 5.53 20.68 -22.23
CA PRO A 50 6.92 20.42 -21.87
C PRO A 50 7.33 21.07 -20.53
N GLU A 51 6.71 22.21 -20.13
CA GLU A 51 6.99 22.85 -18.83
C GLU A 51 6.37 22.09 -17.65
N GLY A 52 5.25 21.39 -17.87
CA GLY A 52 4.56 20.58 -16.85
C GLY A 52 5.20 19.20 -16.63
N SER A 53 5.92 18.69 -17.63
CA SER A 53 6.59 17.38 -17.60
C SER A 53 7.64 17.27 -16.47
N TRP A 54 8.31 18.38 -16.16
CA TRP A 54 9.42 18.39 -15.19
C TRP A 54 9.00 18.31 -13.71
N LYS A 55 7.70 18.36 -13.41
CA LYS A 55 7.19 18.31 -12.03
C LYS A 55 7.21 16.91 -11.40
N HIS A 56 7.51 15.86 -12.18
CA HIS A 56 7.50 14.47 -11.72
C HIS A 56 8.91 13.93 -11.38
N TYR A 57 9.97 14.70 -11.62
CA TYR A 57 11.34 14.27 -11.34
C TYR A 57 11.67 14.15 -9.85
N SER A 58 10.80 14.65 -8.95
CA SER A 58 11.04 14.54 -7.52
C SER A 58 11.09 13.09 -7.03
N CYS A 59 10.23 12.20 -7.55
CA CYS A 59 10.27 10.78 -7.19
C CYS A 59 11.48 10.07 -7.84
N LEU A 60 11.75 10.35 -9.11
CA LEU A 60 12.87 9.74 -9.83
C LEU A 60 14.24 10.13 -9.25
N ALA A 61 14.42 11.38 -8.83
CA ALA A 61 15.66 11.83 -8.18
C ALA A 61 15.84 11.20 -6.80
N LEU A 62 14.76 11.08 -6.00
CA LEU A 62 14.77 10.36 -4.73
C LEU A 62 15.12 8.88 -4.92
N ASP A 63 14.55 8.22 -5.94
CA ASP A 63 14.80 6.81 -6.24
C ASP A 63 16.24 6.56 -6.73
N LEU A 64 16.88 7.56 -7.34
CA LEU A 64 18.26 7.49 -7.83
C LEU A 64 19.30 8.03 -6.83
N GLY A 65 18.88 8.65 -5.73
CA GLY A 65 19.78 9.17 -4.69
C GLY A 65 20.69 10.32 -5.16
N LEU A 66 20.23 11.13 -6.13
CA LEU A 66 20.93 12.29 -6.68
C LEU A 66 20.64 13.58 -5.89
#